data_AF-A0AA88IHK4-F1
#
_entry.id   AF-A0AA88IHK4-F1
#
_cell.length_a   1.000
_cell.length_b   1.000
_cell.length_c   1.000
_cell.angle_alpha   90.00
_cell.angle_beta   90.00
_cell.angle_gamma   90.00
#
_symmetry.space_group_name_H-M   'P 1'
#
loop_
_entity.id
_entity.type
_entity.pdbx_description
1 polymer ?
#
loop_
_entity_poly.entity_id
_entity_poly.type
_entity_poly.pdbx_seq_one_letter_code
_entity_poly.pdbx_strand_id
1 'polypeptide(L)'
;MSARLHDALSVVIKLVNHIKSNSLRDRLFHEFCKQNAEEFERLVLHTEVRWLSKGDYLKRFFAIWDSIVSFLADTQLGAKLLANKNDVFYLSDIFEKLDSLNKQLRGNDSNLISSKSAIAAFLRRLQLYKNNIWRRAFEQFRCLACVSSGLQDEDLRPTQDGYTDWVSIHFEVNVAEIELSLQEPLIELQSDEITRAKSKDEKYNIWKTTVVATEYPLLWDKAQFYVIAFPTSYLVEAGFSRVSQMLSKAHNRLDI
;
A
#
# COMPACT_ATOMS: atom_id res chain seq x y z
N MET A 1 -1.78 -2.70 -7.79
CA MET A 1 -0.40 -3.16 -7.50
C MET A 1 0.12 -3.81 -8.76
N SER A 2 1.28 -3.39 -9.27
CA SER A 2 1.82 -3.94 -10.53
C SER A 2 2.08 -5.45 -10.41
N ALA A 3 2.07 -6.18 -11.54
CA ALA A 3 2.29 -7.62 -11.56
C ALA A 3 3.64 -8.00 -10.90
N ARG A 4 4.70 -7.23 -11.18
CA ARG A 4 6.03 -7.38 -10.58
C ARG A 4 6.01 -7.30 -9.06
N LEU A 5 5.39 -6.27 -8.50
CA LEU A 5 5.29 -6.11 -7.03
C LEU A 5 4.38 -7.17 -6.40
N HIS A 6 3.35 -7.61 -7.12
CA HIS A 6 2.52 -8.72 -6.69
C HIS A 6 3.30 -10.03 -6.60
N ASP A 7 4.13 -10.32 -7.60
CA ASP A 7 4.98 -11.51 -7.62
C ASP A 7 6.00 -11.49 -6.48
N ALA A 8 6.65 -10.34 -6.23
CA ALA A 8 7.57 -10.17 -5.10
C ALA A 8 6.87 -10.45 -3.76
N LEU A 9 5.67 -9.88 -3.55
CA LEU A 9 4.88 -10.15 -2.35
C LEU A 9 4.44 -11.63 -2.25
N SER A 10 4.08 -12.25 -3.37
CA SER A 10 3.71 -13.67 -3.46
C SER A 10 4.87 -14.58 -3.07
N VAL A 11 6.10 -14.25 -3.49
CA VAL A 11 7.32 -14.96 -3.09
C VAL A 11 7.51 -14.91 -1.57
N VAL A 12 7.40 -13.72 -0.97
CA VAL A 12 7.53 -13.54 0.48
C VAL A 12 6.47 -14.35 1.25
N ILE A 13 5.20 -14.31 0.80
CA ILE A 13 4.11 -15.08 1.42
C ILE A 13 4.36 -16.59 1.31
N LYS A 14 4.70 -17.09 0.11
CA LYS A 14 4.99 -18.51 -0.12
C LYS A 14 6.15 -19.01 0.74
N LEU A 15 7.19 -18.20 0.87
CA LEU A 15 8.35 -18.50 1.69
C LEU A 15 7.99 -18.61 3.17
N VAL A 16 7.30 -17.62 3.71
CA VAL A 16 6.87 -17.67 5.12
C VAL A 16 5.96 -18.86 5.36
N ASN A 17 5.00 -19.12 4.46
CA ASN A 17 4.16 -20.30 4.56
C ASN A 17 4.97 -21.59 4.51
N HIS A 18 6.00 -21.68 3.66
CA HIS A 18 6.88 -22.84 3.56
C HIS A 18 7.63 -23.14 4.88
N ILE A 19 8.06 -22.10 5.61
CA ILE A 19 8.70 -22.25 6.93
C ILE A 19 7.65 -22.63 7.98
N LYS A 20 6.53 -21.89 8.02
CA LYS A 20 5.52 -21.97 9.08
C LYS A 20 4.60 -23.20 8.98
N SER A 21 4.38 -23.75 7.78
CA SER A 21 3.45 -24.88 7.58
C SER A 21 4.00 -26.21 8.10
N ASN A 22 5.29 -26.27 8.43
CA ASN A 22 5.93 -27.46 8.96
C ASN A 22 6.53 -27.15 10.33
N SER A 23 6.02 -27.81 11.37
CA SER A 23 6.40 -27.56 12.77
C SER A 23 7.88 -27.77 13.06
N LEU A 24 8.54 -28.70 12.36
CA LEU A 24 9.98 -28.92 12.49
C LEU A 24 10.75 -27.75 11.87
N ARG A 25 10.40 -27.31 10.66
CA ARG A 25 11.05 -26.16 10.01
C ARG A 25 10.85 -24.87 10.81
N ASP A 26 9.66 -24.62 11.35
CA ASP A 26 9.41 -23.46 12.21
C ASP A 26 10.30 -23.47 13.46
N ARG A 27 10.47 -24.64 14.09
CA ARG A 27 11.38 -24.80 15.24
C ARG A 27 12.85 -24.63 14.88
N LEU A 28 13.29 -25.20 13.75
CA LEU A 28 14.66 -25.06 13.26
C LEU A 28 14.98 -23.60 12.92
N PHE A 29 14.06 -22.92 12.23
CA PHE A 29 14.22 -21.50 11.93
C PHE A 29 14.27 -20.65 13.20
N HIS A 30 13.44 -20.96 14.18
CA HIS A 30 13.45 -20.26 15.48
C HIS A 30 14.78 -20.41 16.21
N GLU A 31 15.31 -21.63 16.29
CA GLU A 31 16.61 -21.88 16.92
C GLU A 31 17.75 -21.23 16.13
N PHE A 32 17.67 -21.23 14.80
CA PHE A 32 18.63 -20.55 13.92
C PHE A 32 18.67 -19.04 14.17
N CYS A 33 17.52 -18.36 14.20
CA CYS A 33 17.46 -16.93 14.51
C CYS A 33 17.99 -16.61 15.91
N LYS A 34 17.71 -17.47 16.88
CA LYS A 34 18.19 -17.32 18.26
C LYS A 34 19.72 -17.43 18.34
N GLN A 35 20.32 -18.36 17.60
CA GLN A 35 21.78 -18.51 17.50
C GLN A 35 22.43 -17.29 16.83
N ASN A 36 21.76 -16.68 15.87
CA ASN A 36 22.23 -15.46 15.20
C ASN A 36 21.94 -14.16 15.99
N ALA A 37 21.36 -14.27 17.20
CA ALA A 37 20.99 -13.14 18.05
C ALA A 37 20.08 -12.11 17.34
N GLU A 38 19.14 -12.61 16.53
CA GLU A 38 18.20 -11.79 15.79
C GLU A 38 17.18 -11.07 16.69
N GLU A 39 16.74 -9.87 16.30
CA GLU A 39 15.68 -9.14 17.01
C GLU A 39 14.36 -9.92 17.05
N PHE A 40 14.07 -10.69 15.98
CA PHE A 40 12.87 -11.49 15.87
C PHE A 40 13.19 -12.97 15.63
N GLU A 41 12.93 -13.79 16.65
CA GLU A 41 13.20 -15.23 16.55
C GLU A 41 12.08 -16.01 15.81
N ARG A 42 10.96 -15.37 15.45
CA ARG A 42 9.85 -16.03 14.76
C ARG A 42 9.19 -15.15 13.71
N LEU A 43 8.88 -15.78 12.58
CA LEU A 43 8.06 -15.18 11.54
C LEU A 43 6.57 -15.18 11.92
N VAL A 44 5.90 -14.11 11.55
CA VAL A 44 4.44 -13.96 11.68
C VAL A 44 3.78 -14.49 10.41
N LEU A 45 2.74 -15.32 10.54
CA LEU A 45 1.96 -15.77 9.39
C LEU A 45 1.20 -14.59 8.78
N HIS A 46 1.32 -14.45 7.46
CA HIS A 46 0.47 -13.54 6.72
C HIS A 46 -0.93 -14.17 6.54
N THR A 47 -1.98 -13.47 6.95
CA THR A 47 -3.37 -13.79 6.57
C THR A 47 -3.92 -12.65 5.72
N GLU A 48 -4.53 -12.98 4.58
CA GLU A 48 -5.07 -11.98 3.63
C GLU A 48 -6.12 -11.05 4.26
N VAL A 49 -6.72 -11.48 5.37
CA VAL A 49 -7.86 -10.84 6.05
C VAL A 49 -7.45 -9.62 6.90
N ARG A 50 -6.16 -9.34 7.11
CA ARG A 50 -5.69 -8.17 7.87
C ARG A 50 -4.60 -7.40 7.14
N TRP A 51 -5.00 -6.41 6.35
CA TRP A 51 -4.06 -5.53 5.65
C TRP A 51 -3.07 -4.82 6.59
N LEU A 52 -3.46 -4.55 7.85
CA LEU A 52 -2.59 -3.90 8.86
C LEU A 52 -1.43 -4.77 9.33
N SER A 53 -1.53 -6.10 9.20
CA SER A 53 -0.44 -6.96 9.61
C SER A 53 0.71 -6.93 8.60
N LYS A 54 0.48 -6.49 7.36
CA LYS A 54 1.51 -6.48 6.30
C LYS A 54 2.70 -5.57 6.62
N GLY A 55 2.47 -4.40 7.23
CA GLY A 55 3.53 -3.49 7.63
C GLY A 55 4.42 -4.05 8.75
N ASP A 56 3.81 -4.52 9.84
CA ASP A 56 4.56 -5.15 10.94
C ASP A 56 5.24 -6.46 10.51
N TYR A 57 4.55 -7.24 9.68
CA TYR A 57 5.07 -8.46 9.06
C TYR A 57 6.32 -8.19 8.23
N LEU A 58 6.27 -7.25 7.28
CA LEU A 58 7.41 -6.93 6.42
C LEU A 58 8.53 -6.26 7.20
N LYS A 59 8.22 -5.48 8.24
CA LYS A 59 9.23 -4.92 9.14
C LYS A 59 10.03 -6.01 9.86
N ARG A 60 9.35 -7.01 10.43
CA ARG A 60 10.02 -8.16 11.06
C ARG A 60 10.78 -8.99 10.04
N PHE A 61 10.17 -9.23 8.88
CA PHE A 61 10.79 -9.96 7.78
C PHE A 61 12.11 -9.30 7.33
N PHE A 62 12.11 -7.98 7.19
CA PHE A 62 13.31 -7.21 6.87
C PHE A 62 14.37 -7.28 7.98
N ALA A 63 13.96 -7.15 9.25
CA ALA A 63 14.89 -7.14 10.37
C ALA A 63 15.73 -8.42 10.47
N ILE A 64 15.22 -9.55 9.98
CA ILE A 64 15.91 -10.85 9.98
C ILE A 64 16.22 -11.34 8.56
N TRP A 65 16.27 -10.43 7.59
CA TRP A 65 16.44 -10.74 6.16
C TRP A 65 17.65 -11.64 5.90
N ASP A 66 18.81 -11.32 6.48
CA ASP A 66 20.05 -12.08 6.26
C ASP A 66 19.94 -13.51 6.79
N SER A 67 19.32 -13.69 7.97
CA SER A 67 19.01 -15.02 8.51
C SER A 67 18.04 -15.80 7.61
N ILE A 68 17.02 -15.16 7.04
CA ILE A 68 16.09 -15.81 6.12
C ILE A 68 16.81 -16.29 4.86
N VAL A 69 17.64 -15.42 4.26
CA VAL A 69 18.42 -15.75 3.06
C VAL A 69 19.38 -16.90 3.37
N SER A 70 20.10 -16.84 4.49
CA SER A 70 21.03 -17.90 4.90
C SER A 70 20.31 -19.23 5.15
N PHE A 71 19.16 -19.22 5.81
CA PHE A 71 18.37 -20.42 6.09
C PHE A 71 17.84 -21.09 4.81
N LEU A 72 17.70 -20.33 3.72
CA LEU A 72 17.12 -20.78 2.45
C LEU A 72 18.12 -20.85 1.30
N ALA A 73 19.42 -20.74 1.57
CA ALA A 73 20.47 -20.59 0.57
C ALA A 73 20.41 -21.67 -0.53
N ASP A 74 20.14 -22.93 -0.15
CA ASP A 74 20.11 -24.07 -1.08
C ASP A 74 18.73 -24.32 -1.71
N THR A 75 17.79 -23.38 -1.57
CA THR A 75 16.41 -23.56 -2.05
C THR A 75 16.09 -22.66 -3.24
N GLN A 76 15.25 -23.16 -4.15
CA GLN A 76 14.72 -22.34 -5.25
C GLN A 76 13.94 -21.11 -4.73
N LEU A 77 13.34 -21.20 -3.54
CA LEU A 77 12.65 -20.09 -2.91
C LEU A 77 13.62 -18.99 -2.45
N GLY A 78 14.78 -19.36 -1.89
CA GLY A 78 15.83 -18.41 -1.52
C GLY A 78 16.37 -17.66 -2.74
N ALA A 79 16.63 -18.37 -3.84
CA ALA A 79 17.04 -17.76 -5.11
C ALA A 79 15.98 -16.78 -5.66
N LYS A 80 14.69 -17.17 -5.63
CA LYS A 80 13.59 -16.28 -6.04
C LYS A 80 13.45 -15.07 -5.13
N LEU A 81 13.67 -15.22 -3.82
CA LEU A 81 13.64 -14.10 -2.88
C LEU A 81 14.74 -13.08 -3.21
N LEU A 82 15.97 -13.55 -3.44
CA LEU A 82 17.10 -12.70 -3.83
C LEU A 82 16.87 -11.97 -5.16
N ALA A 83 16.29 -12.66 -6.15
CA ALA A 83 15.94 -12.06 -7.42
C ALA A 83 14.91 -10.91 -7.29
N ASN A 84 14.05 -10.96 -6.27
CA ASN A 84 13.03 -9.94 -5.99
C ASN A 84 13.45 -8.98 -4.85
N LYS A 85 14.73 -8.93 -4.47
CA LYS A 85 15.21 -8.17 -3.30
C LYS A 85 14.78 -6.70 -3.34
N ASN A 86 15.00 -6.02 -4.46
CA ASN A 86 14.68 -4.59 -4.61
C ASN A 86 13.18 -4.33 -4.40
N ASP A 87 12.33 -5.16 -5.00
CA ASP A 87 10.87 -5.05 -4.89
C ASP A 87 10.37 -5.34 -3.47
N VAL A 88 10.94 -6.33 -2.79
CA VAL A 88 10.59 -6.64 -1.39
C VAL A 88 10.98 -5.48 -0.46
N PHE A 89 12.14 -4.86 -0.70
CA PHE A 89 12.61 -3.72 0.09
C PHE A 89 11.74 -2.48 -0.16
N TYR A 90 11.38 -2.22 -1.41
CA TYR A 90 10.40 -1.19 -1.79
C TYR A 90 9.07 -1.38 -1.07
N LEU A 91 8.50 -2.59 -1.16
CA LEU A 91 7.23 -2.92 -0.51
C LEU A 91 7.31 -2.72 1.00
N SER A 92 8.41 -3.12 1.63
CA SER A 92 8.60 -2.97 3.07
C SER A 92 8.50 -1.52 3.51
N ASP A 93 9.18 -0.60 2.82
CA ASP A 93 9.08 0.83 3.13
C ASP A 93 7.68 1.40 2.83
N ILE A 94 7.05 1.04 1.71
CA ILE A 94 5.71 1.54 1.36
C ILE A 94 4.65 1.05 2.36
N PHE A 95 4.70 -0.23 2.74
CA PHE A 95 3.79 -0.78 3.75
C PHE A 95 4.01 -0.13 5.12
N GLU A 96 5.23 0.23 5.49
CA GLU A 96 5.50 1.00 6.70
C GLU A 96 4.82 2.38 6.66
N LYS A 97 4.93 3.10 5.53
CA LYS A 97 4.27 4.42 5.39
C LYS A 97 2.75 4.31 5.42
N LEU A 98 2.18 3.28 4.79
CA LEU A 98 0.74 2.99 4.86
C LEU A 98 0.29 2.62 6.28
N ASP A 99 1.08 1.85 7.01
CA ASP A 99 0.78 1.48 8.39
C ASP A 99 0.83 2.71 9.33
N SER A 100 1.77 3.62 9.10
CA SER A 100 1.82 4.91 9.81
C SER A 100 0.54 5.73 9.61
N LEU A 101 0.06 5.84 8.36
CA LEU A 101 -1.23 6.48 8.07
C LEU A 101 -2.38 5.75 8.76
N ASN A 102 -2.44 4.42 8.66
CA ASN A 102 -3.50 3.62 9.28
C ASN A 102 -3.55 3.82 10.80
N LYS A 103 -2.41 3.93 11.48
CA LYS A 103 -2.36 4.25 12.92
C LYS A 103 -2.94 5.64 13.21
N GLN A 104 -2.64 6.64 12.39
CA GLN A 104 -3.23 7.99 12.52
C GLN A 104 -4.75 7.98 12.34
N LEU A 105 -5.26 7.16 11.43
CA LEU A 105 -6.70 7.02 11.15
C LEU A 105 -7.45 6.19 12.20
N ARG A 106 -6.74 5.41 13.03
CA ARG A 106 -7.34 4.50 14.02
C ARG A 106 -7.13 4.94 15.48
N GLY A 107 -6.39 6.01 15.72
CA GLY A 107 -6.18 6.54 17.06
C GLY A 107 -7.50 6.89 17.74
N ASN A 108 -7.61 6.68 19.05
CA ASN A 108 -8.82 6.91 19.83
C ASN A 108 -9.36 8.36 19.73
N ASP A 109 -8.53 9.32 19.33
CA ASP A 109 -8.88 10.73 19.16
C ASP A 109 -9.05 11.15 17.67
N SER A 110 -9.07 10.19 16.75
CA SER A 110 -9.28 10.47 15.33
C SER A 110 -10.75 10.85 15.09
N ASN A 111 -10.95 12.04 14.53
CA ASN A 111 -12.24 12.55 14.08
C ASN A 111 -12.16 12.83 12.58
N LEU A 112 -13.27 13.23 11.97
CA LEU A 112 -13.33 13.47 10.52
C LEU A 112 -12.27 14.50 10.06
N ILE A 113 -12.06 15.56 10.84
CA ILE A 113 -11.14 16.65 10.51
C ILE A 113 -9.68 16.14 10.59
N SER A 114 -9.31 15.45 11.65
CA SER A 114 -7.96 14.90 11.81
C SER A 114 -7.66 13.79 10.81
N SER A 115 -8.65 12.95 10.48
CA SER A 115 -8.55 11.92 9.44
C SER A 115 -8.34 12.53 8.05
N LYS A 116 -9.13 13.57 7.72
CA LYS A 116 -8.98 14.32 6.46
C LYS A 116 -7.60 14.95 6.35
N SER A 117 -7.14 15.60 7.42
CA SER A 117 -5.81 16.20 7.48
C SER A 117 -4.70 15.16 7.29
N ALA A 118 -4.80 14.01 7.98
CA ALA A 118 -3.82 12.92 7.87
C ALA A 118 -3.73 12.36 6.44
N ILE A 119 -4.87 12.12 5.79
CA ILE A 119 -4.92 11.67 4.39
C ILE A 119 -4.33 12.74 3.46
N ALA A 120 -4.73 14.00 3.61
CA ALA A 120 -4.24 15.09 2.77
C ALA A 120 -2.72 15.31 2.93
N ALA A 121 -2.19 15.17 4.15
CA ALA A 121 -0.75 15.20 4.40
C ALA A 121 -0.05 13.99 3.77
N PHE A 122 -0.64 12.81 3.86
CA PHE A 122 -0.09 11.60 3.25
C PHE A 122 -0.03 11.69 1.73
N LEU A 123 -1.07 12.19 1.06
CA LEU A 123 -1.07 12.42 -0.39
C LEU A 123 0.05 13.37 -0.83
N ARG A 124 0.27 14.46 -0.09
CA ARG A 124 1.40 15.37 -0.35
C ARG A 124 2.75 14.67 -0.16
N ARG A 125 2.88 13.82 0.86
CA ARG A 125 4.08 13.00 1.06
C ARG A 125 4.29 12.02 -0.08
N LEU A 126 3.24 11.38 -0.63
CA LEU A 126 3.38 10.47 -1.78
C LEU A 126 3.95 11.19 -3.01
N GLN A 127 3.52 12.42 -3.28
CA GLN A 127 4.08 13.22 -4.38
C GLN A 127 5.56 13.55 -4.14
N LEU A 128 5.91 13.94 -2.90
CA LEU A 128 7.31 14.14 -2.52
C LEU A 128 8.14 12.86 -2.65
N TYR A 129 7.61 11.73 -2.21
CA TYR A 129 8.24 10.41 -2.28
C TYR A 129 8.52 9.99 -3.72
N LYS A 130 7.55 10.14 -4.62
CA LYS A 130 7.71 9.89 -6.06
C LYS A 130 8.91 10.68 -6.62
N ASN A 131 8.97 11.97 -6.32
CA ASN A 131 10.05 12.84 -6.77
C ASN A 131 11.41 12.47 -6.15
N ASN A 132 11.43 12.13 -4.86
CA ASN A 132 12.66 11.76 -4.16
C ASN A 132 13.21 10.42 -4.66
N ILE A 133 12.36 9.42 -4.89
CA ILE A 133 12.74 8.14 -5.49
C ILE A 133 13.34 8.35 -6.88
N TRP A 134 12.73 9.20 -7.71
CA TRP A 134 13.26 9.54 -9.04
C TRP A 134 14.64 10.21 -8.97
N ARG A 135 14.83 11.10 -7.98
CA ARG A 135 16.13 11.73 -7.69
C ARG A 135 17.14 10.80 -7.00
N ARG A 136 16.78 9.54 -6.76
CA ARG A 136 17.57 8.56 -5.98
C ARG A 136 17.90 9.02 -4.55
N ALA A 137 17.04 9.85 -3.97
CA ALA A 137 17.13 10.32 -2.60
C ALA A 137 16.28 9.42 -1.68
N PHE A 138 16.91 8.43 -1.04
CA PHE A 138 16.23 7.38 -0.28
C PHE A 138 16.23 7.60 1.24
N GLU A 139 16.55 8.79 1.75
CA GLU A 139 16.64 9.06 3.19
C GLU A 139 15.35 8.72 3.97
N GLN A 140 14.20 8.83 3.30
CA GLN A 140 12.87 8.53 3.86
C GLN A 140 12.49 7.04 3.74
N PHE A 141 13.33 6.24 3.08
CA PHE A 141 13.13 4.85 2.70
C PHE A 141 14.31 4.01 3.21
N ARG A 142 14.22 3.60 4.48
CA ARG A 142 15.30 2.89 5.17
C ARG A 142 15.71 1.63 4.41
N CYS A 143 14.74 0.86 3.92
CA CYS A 143 15.03 -0.38 3.22
C CYS A 143 15.62 -0.08 1.84
N LEU A 144 15.00 0.77 1.02
CA LEU A 144 15.53 1.12 -0.30
C LEU A 144 16.93 1.71 -0.25
N ALA A 145 17.26 2.49 0.78
CA ALA A 145 18.61 3.01 0.96
C ALA A 145 19.67 1.88 1.02
N CYS A 146 19.33 0.74 1.64
CA CYS A 146 20.22 -0.44 1.72
C CYS A 146 20.45 -1.13 0.37
N VAL A 147 19.58 -0.92 -0.62
CA VAL A 147 19.69 -1.51 -1.97
C VAL A 147 19.97 -0.46 -3.05
N SER A 148 20.24 0.79 -2.65
CA SER A 148 20.41 1.92 -3.55
C SER A 148 21.44 1.72 -4.67
N SER A 149 22.52 0.98 -4.40
CA SER A 149 23.56 0.64 -5.38
C SER A 149 23.13 -0.40 -6.42
N GLY A 150 22.12 -1.21 -6.12
CA GLY A 150 21.62 -2.28 -6.98
C GLY A 150 20.33 -1.95 -7.72
N LEU A 151 19.82 -0.72 -7.60
CA LEU A 151 18.61 -0.27 -8.29
C LEU A 151 18.94 0.14 -9.73
N GLN A 152 18.22 -0.44 -10.69
CA GLN A 152 18.26 -0.03 -12.10
C GLN A 152 17.27 1.09 -12.37
N ASP A 153 17.47 1.88 -13.43
CA ASP A 153 16.52 2.94 -13.79
C ASP A 153 15.13 2.35 -14.10
N GLU A 154 15.07 1.15 -14.66
CA GLU A 154 13.86 0.35 -14.88
C GLU A 154 13.10 0.04 -13.58
N ASP A 155 13.79 -0.08 -12.44
CA ASP A 155 13.17 -0.28 -11.13
C ASP A 155 12.53 0.99 -10.59
N LEU A 156 13.03 2.15 -11.03
CA LEU A 156 12.61 3.48 -10.60
C LEU A 156 11.68 4.17 -11.61
N ARG A 157 11.54 3.59 -12.81
CA ARG A 157 10.61 4.08 -13.81
C ARG A 157 9.22 4.09 -13.19
N PRO A 158 8.54 5.24 -13.17
CA PRO A 158 7.11 5.26 -12.87
C PRO A 158 6.47 4.23 -13.79
N THR A 159 5.81 3.22 -13.24
CA THR A 159 5.03 2.28 -14.05
C THR A 159 4.09 3.12 -14.90
N GLN A 160 4.23 3.03 -16.23
CA GLN A 160 3.29 3.63 -17.19
C GLN A 160 1.88 3.03 -17.07
N ASP A 161 1.67 2.06 -16.17
CA ASP A 161 0.37 1.73 -15.62
C ASP A 161 -0.22 3.00 -15.00
N GLY A 162 -1.00 3.70 -15.82
CA GLY A 162 -1.59 5.00 -15.57
C GLY A 162 -2.22 5.09 -14.19
N TYR A 163 -1.42 5.47 -13.21
CA TYR A 163 -1.94 6.06 -12.01
C TYR A 163 -2.49 7.41 -12.43
N THR A 164 -3.81 7.46 -12.39
CA THR A 164 -4.68 8.62 -12.57
C THR A 164 -4.40 9.67 -11.49
N ASP A 165 -3.15 10.17 -11.42
CA ASP A 165 -2.79 11.37 -10.67
C ASP A 165 -3.78 12.48 -11.08
N TRP A 166 -4.12 12.55 -12.37
CA TRP A 166 -5.12 13.47 -12.90
C TRP A 166 -6.52 13.36 -12.26
N VAL A 167 -6.97 12.23 -11.70
CA VAL A 167 -8.29 12.17 -11.01
C VAL A 167 -8.22 12.87 -9.65
N SER A 168 -7.05 12.91 -9.01
CA SER A 168 -6.85 13.56 -7.70
C SER A 168 -6.31 14.99 -7.82
N ILE A 169 -5.57 15.30 -8.88
CA ILE A 169 -4.96 16.60 -9.18
C ILE A 169 -5.41 17.13 -10.56
N HIS A 170 -6.67 16.92 -10.95
CA HIS A 170 -7.21 17.24 -12.29
C HIS A 170 -6.94 18.67 -12.75
N PHE A 171 -6.79 19.63 -11.84
CA PHE A 171 -6.48 21.03 -12.18
C PHE A 171 -4.99 21.37 -12.29
N GLU A 172 -4.11 20.48 -11.85
CA GLU A 172 -2.66 20.75 -11.69
C GLU A 172 -1.79 19.76 -12.48
N VAL A 173 -2.39 18.72 -13.03
CA VAL A 173 -1.69 17.69 -13.79
C VAL A 173 -1.23 18.20 -15.16
N ASN A 174 -0.03 17.76 -15.57
CA ASN A 174 0.48 17.99 -16.91
C ASN A 174 -0.29 17.13 -17.93
N VAL A 175 -1.08 17.76 -18.79
CA VAL A 175 -1.92 17.08 -19.78
C VAL A 175 -1.10 16.24 -20.76
N ALA A 176 0.12 16.68 -21.10
CA ALA A 176 0.99 15.99 -22.06
C ALA A 176 1.46 14.59 -21.58
N GLU A 177 1.33 14.29 -20.29
CA GLU A 177 1.76 13.03 -19.67
C GLU A 177 0.62 12.01 -19.51
N ILE A 178 -0.59 12.33 -19.99
CA ILE A 178 -1.80 11.51 -19.83
C ILE A 178 -2.13 10.79 -21.14
N GLU A 179 -2.91 9.71 -21.05
CA GLU A 179 -3.52 9.00 -22.19
C GLU A 179 -4.10 9.99 -23.21
N LEU A 180 -3.70 9.86 -24.49
CA LEU A 180 -4.06 10.77 -25.59
C LEU A 180 -5.57 11.03 -25.68
N SER A 181 -6.39 10.02 -25.42
CA SER A 181 -7.86 10.10 -25.45
C SER A 181 -8.47 11.01 -24.38
N LEU A 182 -7.72 11.30 -23.32
CA LEU A 182 -8.15 12.10 -22.16
C LEU A 182 -7.57 13.52 -22.17
N GLN A 183 -6.66 13.83 -23.09
CA GLN A 183 -5.95 15.11 -23.09
C GLN A 183 -6.88 16.30 -23.38
N GLU A 184 -7.64 16.27 -24.48
CA GLU A 184 -8.58 17.36 -24.83
C GLU A 184 -9.69 17.52 -23.78
N PRO A 185 -10.39 16.44 -23.34
CA PRO A 185 -11.42 16.58 -22.31
C PRO A 185 -10.87 17.14 -20.99
N LEU A 186 -9.62 16.81 -20.65
CA LEU A 186 -9.01 17.34 -19.44
C LEU A 186 -8.61 18.81 -19.58
N ILE A 187 -8.20 19.28 -20.75
CA ILE A 187 -7.96 20.71 -21.01
C ILE A 187 -9.27 21.49 -20.85
N GLU A 188 -10.37 20.96 -21.36
CA GLU A 188 -11.70 21.56 -21.20
C GLU A 188 -12.09 21.63 -19.72
N LEU A 189 -11.98 20.52 -18.98
CA LEU A 189 -12.24 20.50 -17.55
C LEU A 189 -11.32 21.45 -16.78
N GLN A 190 -10.03 21.52 -17.13
CA GLN A 190 -9.10 22.46 -16.51
C GLN A 190 -9.50 23.90 -16.78
N SER A 191 -10.00 24.21 -17.96
CA SER A 191 -10.39 25.57 -18.37
C SER A 191 -11.75 26.00 -17.79
N ASP A 192 -12.54 25.07 -17.25
CA ASP A 192 -13.80 25.36 -16.58
C ASP A 192 -13.58 26.05 -15.22
N GLU A 193 -13.61 27.38 -15.24
CA GLU A 193 -13.47 28.21 -14.04
C GLU A 193 -14.60 28.00 -13.02
N ILE A 194 -15.80 27.59 -13.45
CA ILE A 194 -16.95 27.37 -12.57
C ILE A 194 -16.72 26.10 -11.76
N THR A 195 -16.37 25.00 -12.43
CA THR A 195 -16.06 23.73 -11.78
C THR A 195 -14.81 23.85 -10.92
N ARG A 196 -13.80 24.60 -11.38
CA ARG A 196 -12.58 24.93 -10.62
C ARG A 196 -12.86 25.77 -9.38
N ALA A 197 -13.78 26.74 -9.45
CA ALA A 197 -14.17 27.53 -8.29
C ALA A 197 -14.91 26.67 -7.26
N LYS A 198 -15.82 25.79 -7.73
CA LYS A 198 -16.56 24.87 -6.87
C LYS A 198 -15.66 23.83 -6.22
N SER A 199 -14.62 23.34 -6.89
CA SER A 199 -13.67 22.35 -6.34
C SER A 199 -12.80 22.88 -5.20
N LYS A 200 -12.73 24.22 -5.01
CA LYS A 200 -12.08 24.83 -3.85
C LYS A 200 -12.88 24.64 -2.57
N ASP A 201 -14.19 24.36 -2.68
CA ASP A 201 -14.99 23.93 -1.54
C ASP A 201 -14.63 22.48 -1.20
N GLU A 202 -14.06 22.31 0.00
CA GLU A 202 -13.58 21.06 0.54
C GLU A 202 -14.66 19.97 0.73
N LYS A 203 -15.95 20.30 0.61
CA LYS A 203 -17.08 19.35 0.59
C LYS A 203 -17.50 18.95 -0.83
N TYR A 204 -17.04 19.66 -1.85
CA TYR A 204 -17.42 19.45 -3.23
C TYR A 204 -16.44 18.52 -3.94
N ASN A 205 -16.86 17.29 -4.18
CA ASN A 205 -16.13 16.38 -5.06
C ASN A 205 -16.75 16.48 -6.46
N ILE A 206 -15.97 17.01 -7.42
CA ILE A 206 -16.44 17.23 -8.79
C ILE A 206 -16.94 15.92 -9.42
N TRP A 207 -16.27 14.80 -9.12
CA TRP A 207 -16.63 13.48 -9.63
C TRP A 207 -17.94 12.94 -9.03
N LYS A 208 -18.42 13.47 -7.91
CA LYS A 208 -19.73 13.07 -7.37
C LYS A 208 -20.89 13.86 -7.97
N THR A 209 -20.61 14.81 -8.86
CA THR A 209 -21.62 15.68 -9.46
C THR A 209 -22.10 15.11 -10.78
N THR A 210 -23.41 15.15 -11.03
CA THR A 210 -24.02 14.78 -12.31
C THR A 210 -23.41 15.55 -13.48
N VAL A 211 -23.00 16.80 -13.26
CA VAL A 211 -22.34 17.67 -14.26
C VAL A 211 -21.12 17.00 -14.89
N VAL A 212 -20.23 16.39 -14.09
CA VAL A 212 -19.02 15.76 -14.64
C VAL A 212 -19.35 14.47 -15.39
N ALA A 213 -20.35 13.73 -14.92
CA ALA A 213 -20.83 12.54 -15.62
C ALA A 213 -21.52 12.85 -16.96
N THR A 214 -22.15 14.02 -17.08
CA THR A 214 -22.86 14.43 -18.31
C THR A 214 -21.97 15.19 -19.29
N GLU A 215 -21.13 16.09 -18.80
CA GLU A 215 -20.32 16.99 -19.65
C GLU A 215 -18.96 16.39 -20.01
N TYR A 216 -18.40 15.53 -19.13
CA TYR A 216 -17.10 14.89 -19.34
C TYR A 216 -17.19 13.35 -19.24
N PRO A 217 -18.01 12.68 -20.06
CA PRO A 217 -18.32 11.26 -19.91
C PRO A 217 -17.09 10.35 -20.04
N LEU A 218 -16.11 10.72 -20.88
CA LEU A 218 -14.85 9.97 -21.02
C LEU A 218 -13.98 10.04 -19.75
N LEU A 219 -13.92 11.22 -19.12
CA LEU A 219 -13.22 11.41 -17.85
C LEU A 219 -13.96 10.69 -16.72
N TRP A 220 -15.29 10.79 -16.71
CA TRP A 220 -16.14 10.10 -15.74
C TRP A 220 -16.04 8.58 -15.84
N ASP A 221 -16.02 8.01 -17.06
CA ASP A 221 -15.94 6.57 -17.25
C ASP A 221 -14.68 5.97 -16.60
N LYS A 222 -13.57 6.71 -16.64
CA LYS A 222 -12.33 6.35 -15.96
C LYS A 222 -12.37 6.68 -14.46
N ALA A 223 -12.88 7.86 -14.08
CA ALA A 223 -12.88 8.34 -12.70
C ALA A 223 -13.85 7.60 -11.78
N GLN A 224 -15.00 7.13 -12.28
CA GLN A 224 -16.07 6.52 -11.48
C GLN A 224 -15.59 5.31 -10.68
N PHE A 225 -14.70 4.50 -11.24
CA PHE A 225 -14.14 3.33 -10.57
C PHE A 225 -13.34 3.72 -9.31
N TYR A 226 -12.73 4.91 -9.30
CA TYR A 226 -11.97 5.41 -8.15
C TYR A 226 -12.85 6.10 -7.10
N VAL A 227 -13.95 6.72 -7.52
CA VAL A 227 -14.93 7.35 -6.61
C VAL A 227 -15.72 6.30 -5.83
N ILE A 228 -15.98 5.14 -6.44
CA ILE A 228 -16.76 4.04 -5.84
C ILE A 228 -15.89 3.13 -4.94
N ALA A 229 -14.56 3.17 -5.07
CA ALA A 229 -13.63 2.22 -4.44
C ALA A 229 -13.40 2.37 -2.91
N PHE A 230 -14.25 3.05 -2.15
CA PHE A 230 -14.09 3.12 -0.70
C PHE A 230 -15.39 2.98 0.10
N PRO A 231 -15.92 1.76 0.30
CA PRO A 231 -16.24 1.37 1.66
C PRO A 231 -14.88 1.29 2.38
N THR A 232 -14.58 2.23 3.26
CA THR A 232 -13.34 2.16 4.05
C THR A 232 -13.27 0.75 4.65
N SER A 233 -12.12 0.10 4.52
CA SER A 233 -11.88 -1.21 5.17
C SER A 233 -12.21 -1.15 6.65
N TYR A 234 -12.15 0.03 7.27
CA TYR A 234 -12.68 0.31 8.60
C TYR A 234 -14.16 -0.06 8.76
N LEU A 235 -15.08 0.35 7.88
CA LEU A 235 -16.50 0.01 8.03
C LEU A 235 -16.74 -1.50 7.87
N VAL A 236 -15.97 -2.14 6.99
CA VAL A 236 -16.00 -3.58 6.78
C VAL A 236 -15.40 -4.32 7.98
N GLU A 237 -14.23 -3.92 8.48
CA GLU A 237 -13.54 -4.48 9.65
C GLU A 237 -14.27 -4.20 10.97
N ALA A 238 -14.88 -3.02 11.12
CA ALA A 238 -15.73 -2.68 12.25
C ALA A 238 -17.02 -3.51 12.21
N GLY A 239 -17.62 -3.69 11.02
CA GLY A 239 -18.74 -4.60 10.80
C GLY A 239 -18.39 -6.03 11.19
N PHE A 240 -17.29 -6.58 10.68
CA PHE A 240 -16.83 -7.94 11.03
C PHE A 240 -16.46 -8.08 12.50
N SER A 241 -15.82 -7.07 13.10
CA SER A 241 -15.49 -7.06 14.52
C SER A 241 -16.74 -7.01 15.39
N ARG A 242 -17.77 -6.26 14.97
CA ARG A 242 -19.09 -6.20 15.62
C ARG A 242 -19.81 -7.55 15.53
N VAL A 243 -19.82 -8.17 14.35
CA VAL A 243 -20.38 -9.51 14.14
C VAL A 243 -19.65 -10.55 14.99
N SER A 244 -18.32 -10.51 15.05
CA SER A 244 -17.53 -11.41 15.88
C SER A 244 -17.80 -11.23 17.38
N GLN A 245 -17.99 -9.98 17.84
CA GLN A 245 -18.42 -9.69 19.22
C GLN A 245 -19.84 -10.19 19.51
N MET A 246 -20.77 -10.09 18.54
CA MET A 246 -22.14 -10.60 18.69
C MET A 246 -22.15 -12.13 18.73
N LEU A 247 -21.38 -12.80 17.88
CA LEU A 247 -21.24 -14.26 17.88
C LEU A 247 -20.56 -14.78 19.16
N SER A 248 -19.56 -14.06 19.67
CA SER A 248 -18.92 -14.39 20.96
C SER A 248 -19.87 -14.18 22.15
N LYS A 249 -20.68 -13.11 22.15
CA LYS A 249 -21.71 -12.89 23.19
C LYS A 249 -22.89 -13.87 23.08
N ALA A 250 -23.21 -14.35 21.88
CA ALA A 250 -24.21 -15.40 21.67
C ALA A 250 -23.72 -16.77 22.13
N HIS A 251 -22.42 -17.09 21.91
CA HIS A 251 -21.80 -18.30 22.45
C HIS A 251 -21.70 -18.28 23.99
N ASN A 252 -21.34 -17.14 24.59
CA ASN A 252 -21.31 -16.99 26.06
C ASN A 252 -22.71 -16.97 26.73
N ARG A 253 -23.79 -17.03 25.94
CA ARG A 253 -25.17 -17.19 26.43
C ARG A 253 -25.69 -18.62 26.28
N LEU A 254 -24.88 -19.52 25.72
CA LEU A 254 -25.10 -20.96 25.67
C LEU A 254 -24.06 -21.65 26.55
N ASP A 255 -23.98 -21.23 27.80
CA ASP A 255 -23.58 -22.11 28.91
C ASP A 255 -24.82 -22.24 29.81
N ILE A 256 -25.10 -23.50 30.15
CA ILE A 256 -26.28 -24.10 30.81
C ILE A 256 -26.89 -23.27 31.94
#